data_AF-A0AAC9AUK2-F1
#
_entry.id   AF-A0AAC9AUK2-F1
#
_cell.length_a   1.000
_cell.length_b   1.000
_cell.length_c   1.000
_cell.angle_alpha   90.00
_cell.angle_beta   90.00
_cell.angle_gamma   90.00
#
_symmetry.space_group_name_H-M   'P 1'
#
loop_
_entity.id
_entity.type
_entity.pdbx_description
1 polymer ?
#
loop_
_entity_poly.entity_id
_entity_poly.type
_entity_poly.pdbx_seq_one_letter_code
_entity_poly.pdbx_strand_id
1 'polypeptide(L)'
;MARARVAVLISGAGTNMAALLYAAKADDCPYEIVLVAANDPEAPGLKIAEAEGIATWSLSHKGMDRDAFDALVDAQLHEARAEYVALAGYMRILSDAFVANWQGRMLNIHPSLLPKYKGLNTHRQSIDAGDSHGGCSIHVVTTALDGGPVLAQTPVAIVPGETVESLARRVQFAEHQLYPKTLAVFVTRERSPEYILGRVRELAMALPEADEVTSHGMPCFGIAKGKKFAYFTEDHHGDGKIALLVKISGADEQAQLIELDEDRYYRPAYFGDGWVGIRLDLGDTDWDAIGEWLRKSWLAVAPKKLAGLMGAAEEF
;
A
#
# COMPACT_ATOMS: atom_id res chain seq x y z
N MET A 1 2.83 3.49 16.88
CA MET A 1 2.56 2.45 15.87
C MET A 1 3.85 2.07 15.18
N ALA A 2 3.98 0.83 14.72
CA ALA A 2 5.15 0.39 13.95
C ALA A 2 5.17 1.08 12.57
N ARG A 3 6.36 1.56 12.19
CA ARG A 3 6.63 2.14 10.87
C ARG A 3 6.85 1.01 9.86
N ALA A 4 6.40 1.22 8.63
CA ALA A 4 6.64 0.31 7.53
C ALA A 4 8.14 0.26 7.19
N ARG A 5 8.67 -0.94 6.98
CA ARG A 5 10.09 -1.15 6.71
C ARG A 5 10.37 -1.08 5.21
N VAL A 6 11.07 -0.04 4.78
CA VAL A 6 11.34 0.21 3.36
C VAL A 6 12.81 -0.04 3.04
N ALA A 7 13.08 -0.82 2.01
CA ALA A 7 14.38 -0.89 1.38
C ALA A 7 14.43 0.00 0.12
N VAL A 8 15.55 0.69 -0.10
CA VAL A 8 15.72 1.58 -1.26
C VAL A 8 16.79 1.02 -2.19
N LEU A 9 16.46 0.83 -3.46
CA LEU A 9 17.41 0.40 -4.49
C LEU A 9 17.90 1.59 -5.31
N ILE A 10 19.22 1.71 -5.49
CA ILE A 10 19.87 2.80 -6.22
C ILE A 10 20.95 2.30 -7.19
N SER A 11 21.33 3.13 -8.16
CA SER A 11 22.48 2.86 -9.05
C SER A 11 23.51 4.00 -9.09
N GLY A 12 23.29 5.11 -8.40
CA GLY A 12 24.11 6.30 -8.57
C GLY A 12 24.03 7.29 -7.42
N ALA A 13 23.84 8.58 -7.75
CA ALA A 13 23.95 9.69 -6.80
C ALA A 13 23.00 9.60 -5.59
N GLY A 14 21.86 8.89 -5.72
CA GLY A 14 20.96 8.63 -4.60
C GLY A 14 20.18 9.86 -4.11
N THR A 15 19.95 10.87 -4.95
CA THR A 15 19.24 12.09 -4.51
C THR A 15 17.78 11.82 -4.10
N ASN A 16 17.07 10.95 -4.84
CA ASN A 16 15.74 10.48 -4.43
C ASN A 16 15.78 9.62 -3.16
N MET A 17 16.80 8.77 -3.01
CA MET A 17 17.01 8.01 -1.77
C MET A 17 17.22 8.93 -0.59
N ALA A 18 18.04 9.97 -0.72
CA ALA A 18 18.26 10.97 0.32
C ALA A 18 16.95 11.70 0.68
N ALA A 19 16.11 12.06 -0.31
CA ALA A 19 14.81 12.65 -0.04
C ALA A 19 13.89 11.74 0.79
N LEU A 20 13.84 10.44 0.47
CA LEU A 20 13.09 9.44 1.26
C LEU A 20 13.66 9.29 2.67
N LEU A 21 14.98 9.20 2.79
CA LEU A 21 15.69 9.07 4.05
C LEU A 21 15.41 10.27 4.97
N TYR A 22 15.56 11.50 4.47
CA TYR A 22 15.32 12.69 5.28
C TYR A 22 13.85 12.86 5.66
N ALA A 23 12.92 12.46 4.79
CA ALA A 23 11.50 12.43 5.14
C ALA A 23 11.20 11.38 6.23
N ALA A 24 11.86 10.22 6.22
CA ALA A 24 11.73 9.17 7.25
C ALA A 24 12.12 9.64 8.66
N LYS A 25 12.88 10.74 8.79
CA LYS A 25 13.27 11.31 10.08
C LYS A 25 12.14 12.06 10.80
N ALA A 26 11.08 12.44 10.10
CA ALA A 26 9.93 13.09 10.76
C ALA A 26 9.23 12.11 11.70
N ASP A 27 8.73 12.59 12.85
CA ASP A 27 8.10 11.74 13.88
C ASP A 27 6.82 11.06 13.37
N ASP A 28 6.08 11.75 12.51
CA ASP A 28 4.83 11.31 11.88
C ASP A 28 5.04 10.51 10.59
N CYS A 29 6.29 10.30 10.15
CA CYS A 29 6.54 9.50 8.96
C CYS A 29 6.15 8.03 9.22
N PRO A 30 5.30 7.43 8.37
CA PRO A 30 4.80 6.08 8.58
C PRO A 30 5.77 4.99 8.13
N TYR A 31 6.96 5.34 7.66
CA TYR A 31 7.98 4.37 7.25
C TYR A 31 9.36 4.72 7.82
N GLU A 32 10.22 3.72 7.83
CA GLU A 32 11.65 3.83 8.08
C GLU A 32 12.44 3.17 6.95
N ILE A 33 13.66 3.66 6.69
CA ILE A 33 14.56 3.05 5.70
C ILE A 33 15.43 2.02 6.42
N VAL A 34 15.25 0.75 6.10
CA VAL A 34 15.96 -0.36 6.78
C VAL A 34 17.18 -0.85 6.01
N LEU A 35 17.26 -0.55 4.72
CA LEU A 35 18.36 -0.94 3.84
C LEU A 35 18.45 0.01 2.65
N VAL A 36 19.66 0.41 2.28
CA VAL A 36 19.96 0.98 0.96
C VAL A 36 20.85 0.00 0.21
N ALA A 37 20.34 -0.54 -0.90
CA ALA A 37 21.06 -1.50 -1.72
C ALA A 37 21.41 -0.92 -3.10
N ALA A 38 22.62 -1.21 -3.58
CA ALA A 38 23.10 -0.72 -4.87
C ALA A 38 23.65 -1.83 -5.76
N ASN A 39 23.36 -1.75 -7.05
CA ASN A 39 23.95 -2.61 -8.08
C ASN A 39 25.32 -2.11 -8.60
N ASP A 40 25.79 -0.99 -8.06
CA ASP A 40 27.14 -0.45 -8.26
C ASP A 40 27.74 -0.11 -6.89
N PRO A 41 28.79 -0.82 -6.42
CA PRO A 41 29.46 -0.54 -5.16
C PRO A 41 30.04 0.88 -5.06
N GLU A 42 30.29 1.54 -6.20
CA GLU A 42 30.79 2.90 -6.24
C GLU A 42 29.68 3.97 -6.25
N ALA A 43 28.40 3.55 -6.14
CA ALA A 43 27.27 4.46 -6.13
C ALA A 43 27.41 5.50 -5.00
N PRO A 44 27.52 6.81 -5.30
CA PRO A 44 27.74 7.82 -4.27
C PRO A 44 26.65 7.88 -3.20
N GLY A 45 25.43 7.46 -3.53
CA GLY A 45 24.32 7.40 -2.57
C GLY A 45 24.56 6.44 -1.39
N LEU A 46 25.42 5.41 -1.53
CA LEU A 46 25.76 4.52 -0.42
C LEU A 46 26.41 5.27 0.74
N LYS A 47 27.33 6.20 0.43
CA LYS A 47 28.03 7.01 1.44
C LYS A 47 27.06 7.92 2.21
N ILE A 48 26.00 8.39 1.54
CA ILE A 48 24.95 9.18 2.20
C ILE A 48 24.20 8.31 3.20
N ALA A 49 23.79 7.10 2.81
CA ALA A 49 23.09 6.17 3.68
C ALA A 49 23.94 5.76 4.90
N GLU A 50 25.21 5.44 4.69
CA GLU A 50 26.17 5.09 5.75
C GLU A 50 26.37 6.24 6.74
N ALA A 51 26.54 7.47 6.25
CA ALA A 51 26.70 8.65 7.10
C ALA A 51 25.47 8.93 7.98
N GLU A 52 24.30 8.47 7.55
CA GLU A 52 23.03 8.57 8.27
C GLU A 52 22.72 7.32 9.12
N GLY A 53 23.65 6.37 9.20
CA GLY A 53 23.53 5.16 10.03
C GLY A 53 22.58 4.10 9.46
N ILE A 54 22.23 4.17 8.17
CA ILE A 54 21.38 3.18 7.51
C ILE A 54 22.24 2.02 7.02
N ALA A 55 21.74 0.79 7.20
CA ALA A 55 22.41 -0.40 6.68
C ALA A 55 22.54 -0.32 5.14
N THR A 56 23.71 -0.67 4.63
CA THR A 56 23.99 -0.68 3.19
C THR A 56 24.39 -2.07 2.72
N TRP A 57 24.00 -2.39 1.48
CA TRP A 57 24.52 -3.54 0.75
C TRP A 57 24.86 -3.12 -0.68
N SER A 58 25.94 -3.66 -1.24
CA SER A 58 26.22 -3.44 -2.65
C SER A 58 26.93 -4.61 -3.30
N LEU A 59 26.63 -4.81 -4.57
CA LEU A 59 27.30 -5.79 -5.41
C LEU A 59 27.27 -5.29 -6.86
N SER A 60 28.38 -5.42 -7.58
CA SER A 60 28.40 -5.07 -8.99
C SER A 60 27.61 -6.09 -9.80
N HIS A 61 26.58 -5.63 -10.50
CA HIS A 61 25.79 -6.49 -11.39
C HIS A 61 26.48 -6.81 -12.73
N LYS A 62 27.63 -6.19 -13.01
CA LYS A 62 28.31 -6.31 -14.32
C LYS A 62 28.77 -7.75 -14.54
N GLY A 63 28.37 -8.34 -15.67
CA GLY A 63 28.71 -9.72 -16.01
C GLY A 63 27.87 -10.78 -15.28
N MET A 64 26.89 -10.38 -14.47
CA MET A 64 25.98 -11.30 -13.79
C MET A 64 24.67 -11.45 -14.56
N ASP A 65 24.19 -12.69 -14.60
CA ASP A 65 22.84 -12.98 -15.05
C ASP A 65 21.79 -12.19 -14.24
N ARG A 66 20.68 -11.84 -14.90
CA ARG A 66 19.63 -11.02 -14.29
C ARG A 66 19.01 -11.70 -13.09
N ASP A 67 18.55 -12.92 -13.27
CA ASP A 67 17.77 -13.63 -12.26
C ASP A 67 18.70 -14.02 -11.09
N ALA A 68 19.95 -14.40 -11.38
CA ALA A 68 20.95 -14.68 -10.36
C ALA A 68 21.29 -13.45 -9.50
N PHE A 69 21.43 -12.26 -10.11
CA PHE A 69 21.68 -11.03 -9.35
C PHE A 69 20.48 -10.62 -8.51
N ASP A 70 19.29 -10.65 -9.09
CA ASP A 70 18.06 -10.27 -8.39
C ASP A 70 17.76 -11.18 -7.20
N ALA A 71 18.09 -12.47 -7.27
CA ALA A 71 17.98 -13.38 -6.13
C ALA A 71 18.90 -12.99 -4.95
N LEU A 72 20.07 -12.41 -5.22
CA LEU A 72 20.96 -11.90 -4.17
C LEU A 72 20.40 -10.63 -3.55
N VAL A 73 19.84 -9.74 -4.36
CA VAL A 73 19.15 -8.53 -3.87
C VAL A 73 17.98 -8.96 -2.98
N ASP A 74 17.13 -9.87 -3.46
CA ASP A 74 15.97 -10.39 -2.75
C ASP A 74 16.34 -10.97 -1.37
N ALA A 75 17.41 -11.77 -1.30
CA ALA A 75 17.91 -12.30 -0.03
C ALA A 75 18.29 -11.18 0.96
N GLN A 76 18.91 -10.11 0.50
CA GLN A 76 19.28 -8.96 1.35
C GLN A 76 18.06 -8.15 1.79
N LEU A 77 17.05 -8.00 0.93
CA LEU A 77 15.79 -7.37 1.28
C LEU A 77 15.07 -8.15 2.39
N HIS A 78 15.06 -9.48 2.30
CA HIS A 78 14.48 -10.36 3.31
C HIS A 78 15.27 -10.39 4.61
N GLU A 79 16.61 -10.40 4.55
CA GLU A 79 17.49 -10.30 5.72
C GLU A 79 17.26 -8.99 6.49
N ALA A 80 17.11 -7.89 5.75
CA ALA A 80 16.72 -6.58 6.30
C ALA A 80 15.23 -6.52 6.72
N ARG A 81 14.47 -7.60 6.54
CA ARG A 81 13.02 -7.71 6.79
C ARG A 81 12.23 -6.54 6.20
N ALA A 82 12.57 -6.16 4.97
CA ALA A 82 11.84 -5.12 4.26
C ALA A 82 10.42 -5.60 3.93
N GLU A 83 9.46 -4.70 4.05
CA GLU A 83 8.06 -4.91 3.69
C GLU A 83 7.75 -4.29 2.32
N TYR A 84 8.46 -3.21 1.98
CA TYR A 84 8.31 -2.45 0.74
C TYR A 84 9.67 -2.13 0.11
N VAL A 85 9.67 -1.93 -1.21
CA VAL A 85 10.85 -1.52 -1.97
C VAL A 85 10.59 -0.21 -2.72
N ALA A 86 11.53 0.72 -2.63
CA ALA A 86 11.53 1.97 -3.39
C ALA A 86 12.69 1.98 -4.39
N LEU A 87 12.40 2.04 -5.68
CA LEU A 87 13.40 2.20 -6.74
C LEU A 87 13.70 3.70 -6.92
N ALA A 88 14.87 4.14 -6.45
CA ALA A 88 15.28 5.53 -6.46
C ALA A 88 16.44 5.75 -7.44
N GLY A 89 16.13 5.72 -8.74
CA GLY A 89 17.13 5.78 -9.80
C GLY A 89 17.89 4.46 -9.96
N TYR A 90 17.19 3.34 -9.83
CA TYR A 90 17.73 2.00 -10.06
C TYR A 90 17.74 1.70 -11.57
N MET A 91 18.93 1.63 -12.16
CA MET A 91 19.18 1.56 -13.61
C MET A 91 19.39 0.12 -14.09
N ARG A 92 18.65 -0.85 -13.54
CA ARG A 92 18.66 -2.25 -13.97
C ARG A 92 17.24 -2.76 -14.11
N ILE A 93 16.97 -3.44 -15.22
CA ILE A 93 15.69 -4.13 -15.45
C ILE A 93 15.59 -5.31 -14.48
N LEU A 94 14.51 -5.34 -13.70
CA LEU A 94 14.20 -6.43 -12.79
C LEU A 94 13.65 -7.65 -13.55
N SER A 95 13.95 -8.83 -13.05
CA SER A 95 13.38 -10.10 -13.50
C SER A 95 11.91 -10.22 -13.14
N ASP A 96 11.15 -11.00 -13.91
CA ASP A 96 9.73 -11.25 -13.63
C ASP A 96 9.54 -11.95 -12.29
N ALA A 97 10.47 -12.85 -11.91
CA ALA A 97 10.45 -13.55 -10.63
C ALA A 97 10.60 -12.58 -9.45
N PHE A 98 11.56 -11.65 -9.54
CA PHE A 98 11.73 -10.62 -8.51
C PHE A 98 10.48 -9.73 -8.40
N VAL A 99 9.91 -9.32 -9.54
CA VAL A 99 8.70 -8.50 -9.54
C VAL A 99 7.50 -9.24 -8.96
N ALA A 100 7.36 -10.53 -9.23
CA ALA A 100 6.30 -11.36 -8.66
C ALA A 100 6.43 -11.48 -7.12
N ASN A 101 7.65 -11.71 -6.61
CA ASN A 101 7.89 -11.80 -5.16
C ASN A 101 7.49 -10.51 -4.41
N TRP A 102 7.68 -9.35 -5.04
CA TRP A 102 7.39 -8.04 -4.44
C TRP A 102 6.15 -7.36 -5.02
N GLN A 103 5.27 -8.12 -5.67
CA GLN A 103 4.07 -7.59 -6.31
C GLN A 103 3.22 -6.79 -5.31
N GLY A 104 2.79 -5.59 -5.73
CA GLY A 104 2.01 -4.68 -4.88
C GLY A 104 2.79 -4.03 -3.73
N ARG A 105 4.11 -4.24 -3.65
CA ARG A 105 4.97 -3.72 -2.57
C ARG A 105 6.14 -2.87 -3.06
N MET A 106 6.19 -2.59 -4.36
CA MET A 106 7.26 -1.81 -4.97
C MET A 106 6.76 -0.54 -5.65
N LEU A 107 7.46 0.57 -5.41
CA LEU A 107 7.28 1.82 -6.14
C LEU A 107 8.53 2.17 -6.93
N ASN A 108 8.34 2.76 -8.10
CA ASN A 108 9.39 3.40 -8.88
C ASN A 108 9.04 4.85 -9.15
N ILE A 109 10.08 5.69 -9.16
CA ILE A 109 9.99 7.04 -9.69
C ILE A 109 10.55 7.10 -11.10
N HIS A 110 9.75 7.61 -12.02
CA HIS A 110 10.11 7.73 -13.42
C HIS A 110 10.11 9.19 -13.87
N PRO A 111 11.18 9.70 -14.51
CA PRO A 111 11.35 11.12 -14.86
C PRO A 111 10.56 11.53 -16.11
N SER A 112 9.29 11.11 -16.22
CA SER A 112 8.35 11.58 -17.23
C SER A 112 6.92 11.62 -16.68
N LEU A 113 6.03 12.26 -17.44
CA LEU A 113 4.58 12.16 -17.23
C LEU A 113 4.04 10.92 -17.96
N LEU A 114 4.15 9.76 -17.32
CA LEU A 114 3.60 8.50 -17.85
C LEU A 114 2.12 8.66 -18.26
N PRO A 115 1.69 8.05 -19.37
CA PRO A 115 2.40 7.02 -20.16
C PRO A 115 3.42 7.57 -21.17
N LYS A 116 3.68 8.88 -21.24
CA LYS A 116 4.69 9.44 -22.16
C LYS A 116 6.11 9.04 -21.76
N TYR A 117 6.97 8.80 -22.75
CA TYR A 117 8.42 8.61 -22.62
C TYR A 117 8.82 7.57 -21.57
N LYS A 118 8.57 6.28 -21.86
CA LYS A 118 9.12 5.17 -21.08
C LYS A 118 10.62 4.98 -21.33
N GLY A 119 11.32 4.37 -20.38
CA GLY A 119 12.75 4.12 -20.50
C GLY A 119 13.62 5.37 -20.36
N LEU A 120 14.67 5.49 -21.17
CA LEU A 120 15.76 6.45 -20.94
C LEU A 120 15.56 7.80 -21.66
N ASN A 121 16.35 8.80 -21.28
CA ASN A 121 16.44 10.11 -21.94
C ASN A 121 15.10 10.87 -22.04
N THR A 122 14.21 10.68 -21.07
CA THR A 122 12.84 11.22 -21.06
C THR A 122 12.78 12.74 -21.22
N HIS A 123 13.67 13.49 -20.57
CA HIS A 123 13.75 14.95 -20.67
C HIS A 123 14.09 15.42 -22.09
N ARG A 124 15.03 14.74 -22.75
CA ARG A 124 15.37 15.02 -24.15
C ARG A 124 14.18 14.75 -25.04
N GLN A 125 13.52 13.60 -24.86
CA GLN A 125 12.32 13.26 -25.63
C GLN A 125 11.21 14.32 -25.48
N SER A 126 10.96 14.83 -24.26
CA SER A 126 9.96 15.89 -24.06
C SER A 126 10.34 17.22 -24.74
N ILE A 127 11.62 17.59 -24.72
CA ILE A 127 12.08 18.83 -25.37
C ILE A 127 12.01 18.69 -26.90
N ASP A 128 12.52 17.58 -27.44
CA ASP A 128 12.55 17.33 -28.89
C ASP A 128 11.14 17.24 -29.48
N ALA A 129 10.17 16.73 -28.71
CA ALA A 129 8.76 16.68 -29.08
C ALA A 129 8.04 18.04 -28.98
N GLY A 130 8.68 19.07 -28.41
CA GLY A 130 8.08 20.37 -28.20
C GLY A 130 6.97 20.38 -27.13
N ASP A 131 7.03 19.47 -26.16
CA ASP A 131 6.05 19.44 -25.08
C ASP A 131 6.14 20.72 -24.23
N SER A 132 4.98 21.18 -23.74
CA SER A 132 4.93 22.32 -22.79
C SER A 132 5.36 21.93 -21.38
N HIS A 133 5.38 20.63 -21.06
CA HIS A 133 5.69 20.11 -19.73
C HIS A 133 6.48 18.80 -19.82
N GLY A 134 7.53 18.70 -19.02
CA GLY A 134 8.07 17.44 -18.53
C GLY A 134 7.45 17.10 -17.19
N GLY A 135 8.12 16.25 -16.40
CA GLY A 135 7.69 15.95 -15.05
C GLY A 135 8.18 14.59 -14.59
N CYS A 136 7.60 14.12 -13.49
CA CYS A 136 7.86 12.79 -12.94
C CYS A 136 6.58 12.09 -12.54
N SER A 137 6.64 10.77 -12.47
CA SER A 137 5.55 9.88 -12.08
C SER A 137 6.04 8.89 -11.03
N ILE A 138 5.26 8.69 -9.97
CA ILE A 138 5.40 7.53 -9.09
C ILE A 138 4.40 6.48 -9.53
N HIS A 139 4.87 5.26 -9.74
CA HIS A 139 4.00 4.15 -10.14
C HIS A 139 4.37 2.86 -9.39
N VAL A 140 3.39 1.97 -9.28
CA VAL A 140 3.62 0.60 -8.81
C VAL A 140 4.45 -0.13 -9.85
N VAL A 141 5.44 -0.90 -9.42
CA VAL A 141 6.24 -1.71 -10.34
C VAL A 141 5.46 -2.97 -10.73
N THR A 142 5.44 -3.26 -12.03
CA THR A 142 4.91 -4.50 -12.61
C THR A 142 5.95 -5.06 -13.59
N THR A 143 5.70 -6.25 -14.14
CA THR A 143 6.60 -6.85 -15.14
C THR A 143 6.64 -6.05 -16.44
N ALA A 144 5.63 -5.22 -16.69
CA ALA A 144 5.64 -4.28 -17.80
C ALA A 144 6.52 -3.06 -17.48
N LEU A 145 7.50 -2.80 -18.34
CA LEU A 145 8.38 -1.62 -18.23
C LEU A 145 7.56 -0.32 -18.14
N ASP A 146 7.77 0.43 -17.05
CA ASP A 146 7.08 1.67 -16.69
C ASP A 146 5.56 1.59 -16.96
N GLY A 147 4.98 0.42 -16.67
CA GLY A 147 3.63 0.04 -17.12
C GLY A 147 2.64 -0.20 -16.00
N GLY A 148 3.06 -0.13 -14.73
CA GLY A 148 2.16 -0.29 -13.61
C GLY A 148 1.30 0.95 -13.34
N PRO A 149 0.28 0.81 -12.46
CA PRO A 149 -0.60 1.91 -12.07
C PRO A 149 0.19 3.13 -11.58
N VAL A 150 -0.07 4.28 -12.19
CA VAL A 150 0.47 5.58 -11.76
C VAL A 150 -0.30 6.04 -10.53
N LEU A 151 0.42 6.33 -9.44
CA LEU A 151 -0.16 6.77 -8.17
C LEU A 151 -0.18 8.29 -8.05
N ALA A 152 0.87 8.95 -8.54
CA ALA A 152 0.99 10.39 -8.48
C ALA A 152 1.91 10.91 -9.57
N GLN A 153 1.71 12.16 -9.99
CA GLN A 153 2.55 12.85 -10.95
C GLN A 153 2.77 14.29 -10.54
N THR A 154 3.87 14.88 -11.00
CA THR A 154 4.09 16.33 -10.91
C THR A 154 4.58 16.86 -12.25
N PRO A 155 3.76 17.66 -12.96
CA PRO A 155 4.19 18.32 -14.19
C PRO A 155 5.17 19.45 -13.89
N VAL A 156 6.16 19.61 -14.75
CA VAL A 156 7.15 20.69 -14.69
C VAL A 156 7.16 21.40 -16.02
N ALA A 157 6.76 22.67 -16.03
CA ALA A 157 6.68 23.48 -17.24
C ALA A 157 8.05 23.59 -17.93
N ILE A 158 8.09 23.34 -19.24
CA ILE A 158 9.29 23.51 -20.05
C ILE A 158 9.37 24.96 -20.50
N VAL A 159 10.44 25.66 -20.13
CA VAL A 159 10.59 27.10 -20.44
C VAL A 159 11.35 27.30 -21.75
N PRO A 160 11.14 28.42 -22.47
CA PRO A 160 11.87 28.71 -23.70
C PRO A 160 13.39 28.68 -23.48
N GLY A 161 14.10 27.93 -24.33
CA GLY A 161 15.56 27.79 -24.26
C GLY A 161 16.07 26.85 -23.18
N GLU A 162 15.19 26.09 -22.52
CA GLU A 162 15.59 25.10 -21.51
C GLU A 162 16.45 23.98 -22.12
N THR A 163 17.55 23.63 -21.44
CA THR A 163 18.38 22.47 -21.78
C THR A 163 17.90 21.22 -21.05
N VAL A 164 18.32 20.05 -21.53
CA VAL A 164 18.06 18.76 -20.86
C VAL A 164 18.49 18.78 -19.40
N GLU A 165 19.64 19.37 -19.11
CA GLU A 165 20.22 19.43 -17.77
C GLU A 165 19.45 20.39 -16.85
N SER A 166 18.98 21.54 -17.35
CA SER A 166 18.14 22.44 -16.56
C SER A 166 16.77 21.84 -16.26
N LEU A 167 16.15 21.16 -17.24
CA LEU A 167 14.87 20.47 -17.01
C LEU A 167 15.04 19.33 -16.02
N ALA A 168 16.08 18.51 -16.17
CA ALA A 168 16.39 17.41 -15.25
C ALA A 168 16.52 17.88 -13.80
N ARG A 169 17.23 18.99 -13.55
CA ARG A 169 17.34 19.57 -12.19
C ARG A 169 15.99 19.98 -11.62
N ARG A 170 15.12 20.61 -12.43
CA ARG A 170 13.79 21.03 -11.99
C ARG A 170 12.85 19.86 -11.74
N VAL A 171 12.90 18.84 -12.60
CA VAL A 171 12.16 17.59 -12.38
C VAL A 171 12.65 16.88 -11.13
N GLN A 172 13.96 16.84 -10.88
CA GLN A 172 14.50 16.25 -9.66
C GLN A 172 13.97 16.92 -8.37
N PHE A 173 13.77 18.25 -8.35
CA PHE A 173 13.09 18.88 -7.21
C PHE A 173 11.65 18.41 -7.05
N ALA A 174 10.91 18.26 -8.15
CA ALA A 174 9.55 17.71 -8.11
C ALA A 174 9.54 16.26 -7.61
N GLU A 175 10.50 15.45 -8.05
CA GLU A 175 10.70 14.08 -7.59
C GLU A 175 10.89 13.99 -6.08
N HIS A 176 11.77 14.83 -5.51
CA HIS A 176 12.06 14.87 -4.07
C HIS A 176 10.84 15.24 -3.23
N GLN A 177 9.91 16.02 -3.78
CA GLN A 177 8.67 16.39 -3.09
C GLN A 177 7.59 15.32 -3.24
N LEU A 178 7.52 14.67 -4.40
CA LEU A 178 6.48 13.72 -4.74
C LEU A 178 6.72 12.36 -4.07
N TYR A 179 7.94 11.82 -4.18
CA TYR A 179 8.22 10.44 -3.80
C TYR A 179 7.94 10.15 -2.32
N PRO A 180 8.45 10.94 -1.36
CA PRO A 180 8.23 10.63 0.06
C PRO A 180 6.75 10.65 0.46
N LYS A 181 5.97 11.59 -0.08
CA LYS A 181 4.53 11.70 0.19
C LYS A 181 3.76 10.53 -0.40
N THR A 182 4.05 10.16 -1.64
CA THR A 182 3.39 9.02 -2.28
C THR A 182 3.77 7.71 -1.60
N LEU A 183 5.03 7.54 -1.19
CA LEU A 183 5.46 6.37 -0.43
C LEU A 183 4.72 6.29 0.91
N ALA A 184 4.63 7.40 1.66
CA ALA A 184 3.90 7.44 2.93
C ALA A 184 2.44 6.97 2.77
N VAL A 185 1.71 7.51 1.79
CA VAL A 185 0.34 7.07 1.50
C VAL A 185 0.30 5.60 1.08
N PHE A 186 1.25 5.17 0.25
CA PHE A 186 1.28 3.81 -0.27
C PHE A 186 1.50 2.75 0.81
N VAL A 187 2.40 2.98 1.76
CA VAL A 187 2.67 2.01 2.85
C VAL A 187 1.59 2.00 3.91
N THR A 188 0.77 3.05 4.01
CA THR A 188 -0.39 3.09 4.92
C THR A 188 -1.70 2.76 4.24
N ARG A 189 -1.72 2.52 2.93
CA ARG A 189 -2.96 2.36 2.15
C ARG A 189 -3.87 1.28 2.71
N GLU A 190 -3.30 0.22 3.27
CA GLU A 190 -4.07 -0.93 3.79
C GLU A 190 -4.80 -0.59 5.08
N ARG A 191 -4.47 0.56 5.68
CA ARG A 191 -5.14 1.15 6.84
C ARG A 191 -6.13 2.24 6.45
N SER A 192 -6.22 2.60 5.16
CA SER A 192 -7.16 3.64 4.74
C SER A 192 -8.60 3.14 4.86
N PRO A 193 -9.56 3.99 5.24
CA PRO A 193 -10.96 3.63 5.29
C PRO A 193 -11.45 3.02 3.98
N GLU A 194 -11.02 3.54 2.84
CA GLU A 194 -11.42 3.07 1.52
C GLU A 194 -10.92 1.66 1.23
N TYR A 195 -9.66 1.35 1.57
CA TYR A 195 -9.12 0.01 1.40
C TYR A 195 -9.84 -0.99 2.31
N ILE A 196 -9.95 -0.65 3.60
CA ILE A 196 -10.59 -1.51 4.60
C ILE A 196 -12.05 -1.77 4.20
N LEU A 197 -12.80 -0.73 3.83
CA LEU A 197 -14.16 -0.86 3.32
C LEU A 197 -14.22 -1.73 2.06
N GLY A 198 -13.26 -1.58 1.14
CA GLY A 198 -13.14 -2.40 -0.06
C GLY A 198 -13.03 -3.90 0.27
N ARG A 199 -12.16 -4.25 1.24
CA ARG A 199 -11.99 -5.62 1.72
C ARG A 199 -13.22 -6.16 2.45
N VAL A 200 -13.84 -5.35 3.31
CA VAL A 200 -15.11 -5.69 3.96
C VAL A 200 -16.20 -5.95 2.92
N ARG A 201 -16.31 -5.10 1.90
CA ARG A 201 -17.28 -5.23 0.81
C ARG A 201 -17.05 -6.52 0.03
N GLU A 202 -15.81 -6.83 -0.32
CA GLU A 202 -15.46 -8.08 -1.02
C GLU A 202 -15.94 -9.32 -0.23
N LEU A 203 -15.62 -9.39 1.06
CA LEU A 203 -16.02 -10.51 1.92
C LEU A 203 -17.54 -10.58 2.15
N ALA A 204 -18.17 -9.43 2.44
CA ALA A 204 -19.59 -9.38 2.75
C ALA A 204 -20.45 -9.69 1.53
N MET A 205 -20.07 -9.18 0.35
CA MET A 205 -20.83 -9.38 -0.89
C MET A 205 -20.63 -10.75 -1.52
N ALA A 206 -19.64 -11.53 -1.06
CA ALA A 206 -19.50 -12.94 -1.41
C ALA A 206 -20.56 -13.84 -0.73
N LEU A 207 -21.23 -13.35 0.31
CA LEU A 207 -22.27 -14.10 1.02
C LEU A 207 -23.57 -14.17 0.20
N PRO A 208 -24.35 -15.27 0.31
CA PRO A 208 -25.55 -15.45 -0.52
C PRO A 208 -26.59 -14.35 -0.33
N GLU A 209 -27.10 -13.85 -1.45
CA GLU A 209 -28.08 -12.76 -1.50
C GLU A 209 -27.68 -11.50 -0.71
N ALA A 210 -26.37 -11.25 -0.52
CA ALA A 210 -25.91 -10.04 0.13
C ALA A 210 -26.23 -8.78 -0.69
N ASP A 211 -26.62 -7.70 0.01
CA ASP A 211 -26.81 -6.37 -0.52
C ASP A 211 -26.02 -5.33 0.29
N GLU A 212 -25.64 -4.24 -0.38
CA GLU A 212 -25.05 -3.06 0.27
C GLU A 212 -26.00 -1.88 0.09
N VAL A 213 -26.30 -1.20 1.19
CA VAL A 213 -27.05 0.06 1.19
C VAL A 213 -26.38 1.04 2.15
N THR A 214 -26.62 2.32 1.95
CA THR A 214 -26.24 3.33 2.94
C THR A 214 -27.33 3.46 3.99
N SER A 215 -26.95 3.36 5.28
CA SER A 215 -27.84 3.55 6.42
C SER A 215 -27.18 4.48 7.42
N HIS A 216 -27.84 5.59 7.78
CA HIS A 216 -27.30 6.60 8.71
C HIS A 216 -25.89 7.11 8.31
N GLY A 217 -25.64 7.24 7.00
CA GLY A 217 -24.34 7.69 6.47
C GLY A 217 -23.27 6.60 6.41
N MET A 218 -23.54 5.38 6.89
CA MET A 218 -22.61 4.26 6.91
C MET A 218 -22.93 3.25 5.82
N PRO A 219 -21.92 2.63 5.18
CA PRO A 219 -22.11 1.41 4.42
C PRO A 219 -22.68 0.29 5.32
N CYS A 220 -23.75 -0.35 4.86
CA CYS A 220 -24.46 -1.38 5.60
C CYS A 220 -24.74 -2.58 4.70
N PHE A 221 -24.41 -3.77 5.21
CA PHE A 221 -24.56 -5.03 4.51
C PHE A 221 -25.73 -5.83 5.07
N GLY A 222 -26.57 -6.34 4.20
CA GLY A 222 -27.74 -7.12 4.55
C GLY A 222 -28.03 -8.24 3.57
N ILE A 223 -29.07 -9.00 3.87
CA ILE A 223 -29.66 -9.91 2.87
C ILE A 223 -30.65 -9.08 2.05
N ALA A 224 -30.69 -9.28 0.73
CA ALA A 224 -31.59 -8.57 -0.17
C ALA A 224 -33.05 -8.61 0.34
N LYS A 225 -33.64 -7.43 0.58
CA LYS A 225 -34.99 -7.27 1.18
C LYS A 225 -35.16 -7.89 2.58
N GLY A 226 -34.05 -8.20 3.24
CA GLY A 226 -33.97 -8.89 4.52
C GLY A 226 -33.33 -8.03 5.60
N LYS A 227 -32.78 -8.71 6.61
CA LYS A 227 -32.16 -8.09 7.77
C LYS A 227 -30.70 -7.73 7.49
N LYS A 228 -30.22 -6.69 8.19
CA LYS A 228 -28.83 -6.26 8.16
C LYS A 228 -27.98 -7.13 9.08
N PHE A 229 -26.81 -7.53 8.60
CA PHE A 229 -25.85 -8.34 9.33
C PHE A 229 -24.54 -7.61 9.57
N ALA A 230 -24.22 -6.53 8.85
CA ALA A 230 -23.02 -5.75 9.16
C ALA A 230 -23.16 -4.26 8.86
N TYR A 231 -22.36 -3.47 9.56
CA TYR A 231 -22.16 -2.05 9.31
C TYR A 231 -20.67 -1.74 9.31
N PHE A 232 -20.25 -0.86 8.43
CA PHE A 232 -18.90 -0.29 8.45
C PHE A 232 -18.96 1.12 9.02
N THR A 233 -18.17 1.39 10.05
CA THR A 233 -18.04 2.72 10.65
C THR A 233 -16.65 3.28 10.42
N GLU A 234 -16.61 4.56 10.09
CA GLU A 234 -15.40 5.38 10.05
C GLU A 234 -15.65 6.62 10.90
N ASP A 235 -14.84 6.79 11.95
CA ASP A 235 -14.87 7.93 12.88
C ASP A 235 -16.30 8.30 13.34
N HIS A 236 -17.08 7.27 13.64
CA HIS A 236 -18.50 7.44 13.91
C HIS A 236 -18.69 8.08 15.29
N HIS A 237 -19.09 9.36 15.28
CA HIS A 237 -19.15 10.25 16.44
C HIS A 237 -17.81 10.84 16.91
N GLY A 238 -16.80 10.93 16.03
CA GLY A 238 -15.52 11.55 16.39
C GLY A 238 -14.68 10.67 17.31
N ASP A 239 -14.88 9.35 17.23
CA ASP A 239 -14.27 8.36 18.11
C ASP A 239 -12.93 7.80 17.58
N GLY A 240 -12.53 8.22 16.37
CA GLY A 240 -11.28 7.92 15.70
C GLY A 240 -11.14 6.46 15.24
N LYS A 241 -12.22 5.68 15.19
CA LYS A 241 -12.15 4.24 14.87
C LYS A 241 -12.64 3.94 13.45
N ILE A 242 -11.95 3.06 12.77
CA ILE A 242 -12.48 2.33 11.61
C ILE A 242 -12.85 0.93 12.07
N ALA A 243 -14.11 0.55 11.96
CA ALA A 243 -14.59 -0.70 12.53
C ALA A 243 -15.68 -1.37 11.69
N LEU A 244 -15.79 -2.68 11.90
CA LEU A 244 -16.88 -3.50 11.42
C LEU A 244 -17.79 -3.86 12.60
N LEU A 245 -19.08 -3.63 12.46
CA LEU A 245 -20.08 -4.04 13.42
C LEU A 245 -20.75 -5.30 12.93
N VAL A 246 -20.74 -6.34 13.75
CA VAL A 246 -21.34 -7.66 13.44
C VAL A 246 -22.27 -8.12 14.54
N LYS A 247 -23.22 -9.00 14.18
CA LYS A 247 -24.10 -9.69 15.13
C LYS A 247 -23.32 -10.74 15.91
N ILE A 248 -23.65 -10.82 17.18
CA ILE A 248 -23.17 -11.83 18.13
C ILE A 248 -24.37 -12.45 18.85
N SER A 249 -24.13 -13.51 19.62
CA SER A 249 -25.18 -14.27 20.31
C SER A 249 -25.83 -13.51 21.47
N GLY A 250 -25.14 -12.52 22.06
CA GLY A 250 -25.67 -11.68 23.13
C GLY A 250 -24.62 -11.05 24.03
N ALA A 251 -25.08 -10.49 25.15
CA ALA A 251 -24.27 -9.68 26.07
C ALA A 251 -23.06 -10.43 26.66
N ASP A 252 -23.19 -11.71 26.96
CA ASP A 252 -22.13 -12.50 27.57
C ASP A 252 -20.95 -12.69 26.61
N GLU A 253 -21.22 -13.00 25.33
CA GLU A 253 -20.20 -13.07 24.29
C GLU A 253 -19.57 -11.70 24.05
N GLN A 254 -20.36 -10.62 24.06
CA GLN A 254 -19.86 -9.26 23.92
C GLN A 254 -18.83 -8.93 25.01
N ALA A 255 -19.17 -9.22 26.27
CA ALA A 255 -18.31 -8.95 27.41
C ALA A 255 -17.01 -9.76 27.33
N GLN A 256 -17.10 -11.05 26.97
CA GLN A 256 -15.93 -11.92 26.82
C GLN A 256 -14.97 -11.45 25.72
N LEU A 257 -15.49 -11.01 24.56
CA LEU A 257 -14.66 -10.49 23.48
C LEU A 257 -13.91 -9.22 23.89
N ILE A 258 -14.59 -8.30 24.58
CA ILE A 258 -13.99 -7.05 25.08
C ILE A 258 -12.96 -7.35 26.17
N GLU A 259 -13.22 -8.30 27.07
CA GLU A 259 -12.26 -8.70 28.11
C GLU A 259 -11.02 -9.37 27.50
N LEU A 260 -11.18 -10.12 26.41
CA LEU A 260 -10.09 -10.79 25.71
C LEU A 260 -9.16 -9.78 25.03
N ASP A 261 -9.73 -8.74 24.39
CA ASP A 261 -8.99 -7.72 23.66
C ASP A 261 -9.80 -6.42 23.60
N GLU A 262 -9.59 -5.54 24.59
CA GLU A 262 -10.31 -4.27 24.74
C GLU A 262 -9.91 -3.22 23.68
N ASP A 263 -8.76 -3.39 23.02
CA ASP A 263 -8.31 -2.52 21.94
C ASP A 263 -9.03 -2.87 20.63
N ARG A 264 -9.30 -4.16 20.39
CA ARG A 264 -10.00 -4.65 19.20
C ARG A 264 -11.52 -4.53 19.30
N TYR A 265 -12.09 -4.95 20.42
CA TYR A 265 -13.53 -5.14 20.57
C TYR A 265 -14.13 -4.06 21.46
N TYR A 266 -15.29 -3.55 21.07
CA TYR A 266 -16.01 -2.59 21.88
C TYR A 266 -17.53 -2.72 21.71
N ARG A 267 -18.27 -2.17 22.68
CA ARG A 267 -19.72 -2.03 22.58
C ARG A 267 -20.05 -0.84 21.66
N PRO A 268 -20.67 -1.06 20.49
CA PRO A 268 -21.02 0.03 19.60
C PRO A 268 -22.16 0.87 20.18
N ALA A 269 -22.03 2.19 20.17
CA ALA A 269 -23.06 3.10 20.67
C ALA A 269 -24.35 2.98 19.85
N TYR A 270 -25.51 3.00 20.52
CA TYR A 270 -26.85 2.86 19.89
C TYR A 270 -27.14 1.51 19.24
N PHE A 271 -26.22 0.56 19.34
CA PHE A 271 -26.44 -0.84 19.01
C PHE A 271 -26.69 -1.61 20.31
N GLY A 272 -27.69 -2.51 20.31
CA GLY A 272 -27.98 -3.35 21.47
C GLY A 272 -26.96 -4.47 21.66
N ASP A 273 -27.12 -5.25 22.73
CA ASP A 273 -26.15 -6.28 23.17
C ASP A 273 -25.95 -7.45 22.20
N GLY A 274 -26.72 -7.51 21.11
CA GLY A 274 -26.54 -8.48 20.03
C GLY A 274 -25.55 -8.04 18.95
N TRP A 275 -24.72 -7.03 19.22
CA TRP A 275 -23.73 -6.49 18.28
C TRP A 275 -22.39 -6.22 18.95
N VAL A 276 -21.29 -6.37 18.23
CA VAL A 276 -19.95 -5.95 18.67
C VAL A 276 -19.28 -5.12 17.58
N GLY A 277 -18.51 -4.11 17.96
CA GLY A 277 -17.62 -3.40 17.06
C GLY A 277 -16.23 -4.05 17.07
N ILE A 278 -15.69 -4.32 15.90
CA ILE A 278 -14.36 -4.90 15.68
C ILE A 278 -13.52 -3.84 14.97
N ARG A 279 -12.50 -3.29 15.62
CA ARG A 279 -11.59 -2.33 14.99
C ARG A 279 -10.78 -2.99 13.88
N LEU A 280 -10.63 -2.27 12.76
CA LEU A 280 -9.92 -2.73 11.56
C LEU A 280 -8.71 -1.86 11.20
N ASP A 281 -8.51 -0.76 11.91
CA ASP A 281 -7.46 0.25 11.72
C ASP A 281 -6.20 0.03 12.57
N LEU A 282 -6.14 -1.05 13.34
CA LEU A 282 -4.99 -1.38 14.18
C LEU A 282 -3.74 -1.83 13.38
N GLY A 283 -3.92 -2.13 12.09
CA GLY A 283 -2.81 -2.44 11.16
C GLY A 283 -2.36 -3.90 11.14
N ASP A 284 -3.12 -4.77 11.79
CA ASP A 284 -2.88 -6.20 12.02
C ASP A 284 -4.15 -7.04 11.76
N THR A 285 -5.07 -6.51 10.95
CA THR A 285 -6.37 -7.13 10.66
C THR A 285 -6.22 -8.51 9.99
N ASP A 286 -6.68 -9.55 10.67
CA ASP A 286 -6.83 -10.90 10.12
C ASP A 286 -8.11 -10.98 9.27
N TRP A 287 -7.95 -10.90 7.94
CA TRP A 287 -9.06 -10.89 7.00
C TRP A 287 -9.84 -12.21 6.94
N ASP A 288 -9.22 -13.35 7.28
CA ASP A 288 -9.91 -14.64 7.31
C ASP A 288 -10.84 -14.68 8.54
N ALA A 289 -10.37 -14.21 9.69
CA ALA A 289 -11.19 -14.05 10.88
C ALA A 289 -12.35 -13.06 10.66
N ILE A 290 -12.12 -11.96 9.93
CA ILE A 290 -13.18 -11.02 9.55
C ILE A 290 -14.23 -11.68 8.63
N GLY A 291 -13.79 -12.52 7.69
CA GLY A 291 -14.70 -13.31 6.86
C GLY A 291 -15.60 -14.22 7.70
N GLU A 292 -15.03 -14.91 8.68
CA GLU A 292 -15.79 -15.76 9.61
C GLU A 292 -16.79 -14.96 10.47
N TRP A 293 -16.42 -13.77 10.93
CA TRP A 293 -17.33 -12.88 11.65
C TRP A 293 -18.51 -12.43 10.80
N LEU A 294 -18.26 -12.03 9.55
CA LEU A 294 -19.32 -11.68 8.59
C LEU A 294 -20.25 -12.87 8.33
N ARG A 295 -19.69 -14.07 8.16
CA ARG A 295 -20.44 -15.31 7.94
C ARG A 295 -21.34 -15.66 9.12
N LYS A 296 -20.79 -15.66 10.35
CA LYS A 296 -21.57 -15.90 11.58
C LYS A 296 -22.70 -14.89 11.73
N SER A 297 -22.40 -13.62 11.47
CA SER A 297 -23.38 -12.55 11.55
C SER A 297 -24.51 -12.69 10.53
N TRP A 298 -24.17 -13.07 9.30
CA TRP A 298 -25.13 -13.37 8.25
C TRP A 298 -26.02 -14.55 8.62
N LEU A 299 -25.44 -15.66 9.12
CA LEU A 299 -26.19 -16.83 9.58
C LEU A 299 -27.19 -16.50 10.69
N ALA A 300 -26.83 -15.58 11.59
CA ALA A 300 -27.72 -15.13 12.67
C ALA A 300 -29.00 -14.45 12.18
N VAL A 301 -29.01 -13.93 10.95
CA VAL A 301 -30.17 -13.24 10.37
C VAL A 301 -30.74 -13.92 9.12
N ALA A 302 -30.06 -14.94 8.59
CA ALA A 302 -30.44 -15.64 7.38
C ALA A 302 -31.75 -16.43 7.52
N PRO A 303 -32.67 -16.33 6.55
CA PRO A 303 -33.79 -17.26 6.45
C PRO A 303 -33.30 -18.71 6.34
N LYS A 304 -34.02 -19.66 6.95
CA LYS A 304 -33.65 -21.09 6.97
C LYS A 304 -33.31 -21.67 5.59
N LYS A 305 -34.04 -21.25 4.55
CA LYS A 305 -33.81 -21.68 3.17
C LYS A 305 -32.43 -21.27 2.64
N LEU A 306 -31.98 -20.07 2.97
CA LEU A 306 -30.68 -19.54 2.57
C LEU A 306 -29.54 -20.16 3.38
N ALA A 307 -29.72 -20.30 4.69
CA ALA A 307 -28.74 -20.98 5.55
C ALA A 307 -28.47 -22.42 5.10
N GLY A 308 -29.50 -23.14 4.63
CA GLY A 308 -29.36 -24.50 4.10
C GLY A 308 -28.52 -24.62 2.82
N LEU A 309 -28.44 -23.56 2.00
CA LEU A 309 -27.62 -23.56 0.78
C LEU A 309 -26.12 -23.46 1.08
N MET A 310 -25.74 -22.80 2.18
CA MET A 310 -24.35 -22.75 2.64
C MET A 310 -23.89 -24.08 3.24
N GLY A 311 -24.72 -24.70 4.09
CA GLY A 311 -24.37 -26.01 4.67
C GLY A 311 -24.16 -27.09 3.61
N ALA A 312 -24.91 -27.04 2.52
CA ALA A 312 -24.72 -27.94 1.38
C ALA A 312 -23.46 -27.63 0.54
N ALA A 313 -22.92 -26.40 0.58
CA ALA A 313 -21.71 -26.03 -0.14
C ALA A 313 -20.42 -26.36 0.66
N GLU A 314 -20.51 -26.51 1.99
CA GLU A 314 -19.41 -26.93 2.86
C GLU A 314 -19.24 -28.47 2.91
N GLU A 315 -20.23 -29.24 2.43
CA GLU A 315 -20.21 -30.72 2.38
C GLU A 315 -19.65 -31.31 1.05
N PHE A 316 -19.25 -30.47 0.08
CA PHE A 316 -18.62 -30.87 -1.19
C PHE A 316 -17.24 -30.24 -1.36
#